data_AF-A0A8H6I180-F1
#
_entry.id   AF-A0A8H6I180-F1
#
_cell.length_a   1.000
_cell.length_b   1.000
_cell.length_c   1.000
_cell.angle_alpha   90.00
_cell.angle_beta   90.00
_cell.angle_gamma   90.00
#
_symmetry.space_group_name_H-M   'P 1'
#
loop_
_entity.id
_entity.type
_entity.pdbx_description
1 polymer ?
#
loop_
_entity_poly.entity_id
_entity_poly.type
_entity_poly.pdbx_seq_one_letter_code
_entity_poly.pdbx_strand_id
1 'polypeptide(L)'
;MRYNDWGLPEPIRAVDWTEIALPLPSPPLAALNDPFVARTIHEHPDLFEIVTPVNVDEFERALVSHPNPVFCESVVRSLRDGFWPFANIPDGYPLTYAAPQPEIEDEDQIRFLRDQRDIELSRNRYSHGFKTLLDGMVRMPNFAVPKDGGSAWRQVVNHSFGPHALNLMVDKEAMGKAPLDGMRTFG
;
A
#
# COMPACT_ATOMS: atom_id res chain seq x y z
N MET A 1 8.87 9.89 0.97
CA MET A 1 9.20 8.85 1.97
C MET A 1 10.64 8.36 1.70
N ARG A 2 11.61 9.05 2.29
CA ARG A 2 13.03 8.70 2.35
C ARG A 2 13.51 9.31 3.67
N TYR A 3 13.49 8.53 4.74
CA TYR A 3 14.08 8.96 6.00
C TYR A 3 15.47 8.36 6.04
N ASN A 4 16.41 9.10 5.44
CA ASN A 4 17.83 8.94 5.74
C ASN A 4 18.05 9.97 6.85
N ASP A 5 18.21 9.52 8.09
CA ASP A 5 18.37 10.40 9.25
C ASP A 5 19.58 11.33 9.06
N TRP A 6 19.31 12.63 8.93
CA TRP A 6 20.31 13.68 9.13
C TRP A 6 20.02 14.34 10.47
N GLY A 7 20.56 13.80 11.57
CA GLY A 7 20.63 14.54 12.84
C GLY A 7 20.42 13.81 14.16
N LEU A 8 20.29 12.47 14.21
CA LEU A 8 20.31 11.72 15.47
C LEU A 8 21.69 11.07 15.73
N PRO A 9 22.11 10.94 17.01
CA PRO A 9 23.50 10.64 17.36
C PRO A 9 23.98 9.25 16.91
N GLU A 10 23.14 8.23 16.87
CA GLU A 10 23.35 6.97 16.12
C GLU A 10 21.98 6.36 15.74
N PRO A 11 21.75 5.95 14.48
CA PRO A 11 20.52 5.27 14.10
C PRO A 11 20.46 3.87 14.73
N ILE A 12 19.33 3.54 15.39
CA ILE A 12 19.06 2.17 15.83
C ILE A 12 19.06 1.25 14.60
N ARG A 13 19.78 0.12 14.67
CA ARG A 13 19.78 -0.86 13.57
C ARG A 13 18.38 -1.44 13.44
N ALA A 14 17.94 -1.75 12.23
CA ALA A 14 16.62 -2.30 11.98
C ALA A 14 16.39 -3.58 12.80
N VAL A 15 17.42 -4.43 12.92
CA VAL A 15 17.37 -5.66 13.74
C VAL A 15 17.12 -5.38 15.24
N ASP A 16 17.76 -4.37 15.81
CA ASP A 16 17.58 -4.05 17.24
C ASP A 16 16.21 -3.39 17.46
N TRP A 17 15.75 -2.61 16.48
CA TRP A 17 14.43 -1.99 16.53
C TRP A 17 13.29 -3.02 16.49
N THR A 18 13.42 -4.09 15.70
CA THR A 18 12.38 -5.12 15.64
C THR A 18 12.17 -5.82 16.99
N GLU A 19 13.18 -5.86 17.86
CA GLU A 19 13.07 -6.44 19.21
C GLU A 19 12.15 -5.63 20.15
N ILE A 20 11.93 -4.35 19.85
CA ILE A 20 11.13 -3.44 20.68
C ILE A 20 9.94 -2.81 19.94
N ALA A 21 9.79 -3.11 18.65
CA ALA A 21 8.73 -2.58 17.83
C ALA A 21 7.34 -2.97 18.35
N LEU A 22 6.39 -2.03 18.29
CA LEU A 22 4.98 -2.33 18.49
C LEU A 22 4.45 -3.16 17.32
N PRO A 23 3.43 -4.03 17.54
CA PRO A 23 2.81 -4.75 16.45
C PRO A 23 2.28 -3.79 15.37
N LEU A 24 2.34 -4.24 14.12
CA LEU A 24 1.72 -3.53 13.00
C LEU A 24 0.22 -3.34 13.26
N PRO A 25 -0.34 -2.19 12.84
CA PRO A 25 -1.75 -1.89 13.07
C PRO A 25 -2.63 -2.93 12.40
N SER A 26 -3.75 -3.23 13.05
CA SER A 26 -4.88 -3.91 12.41
C SER A 26 -5.91 -2.89 11.97
N PRO A 27 -6.75 -3.21 10.97
CA PRO A 27 -7.92 -2.40 10.68
C PRO A 27 -8.79 -2.26 11.94
N PRO A 28 -9.38 -1.08 12.22
CA PRO A 28 -10.30 -0.92 13.33
C PRO A 28 -11.55 -1.79 13.11
N LEU A 29 -12.20 -2.23 14.20
CA LEU A 29 -13.40 -3.09 14.12
C LEU A 29 -14.52 -2.48 13.27
N ALA A 30 -14.66 -1.16 13.26
CA ALA A 30 -15.65 -0.47 12.42
C ALA A 30 -15.39 -0.71 10.91
N ALA A 31 -14.12 -0.72 10.48
CA ALA A 31 -13.76 -1.01 9.10
C ALA A 31 -13.89 -2.50 8.76
N LEU A 32 -13.52 -3.40 9.69
CA LEU A 32 -13.68 -4.85 9.49
C LEU A 32 -15.14 -5.28 9.41
N ASN A 33 -16.00 -4.62 10.18
CA ASN A 33 -17.42 -4.95 10.27
C ASN A 33 -18.29 -4.10 9.33
N ASP A 34 -17.70 -3.31 8.43
CA ASP A 34 -18.48 -2.59 7.42
C ASP A 34 -19.17 -3.62 6.50
N PRO A 35 -20.52 -3.69 6.51
CA PRO A 35 -21.25 -4.77 5.85
C PRO A 35 -21.21 -4.68 4.32
N PHE A 36 -20.85 -3.52 3.76
CA PHE A 36 -20.74 -3.32 2.32
C PHE A 36 -19.35 -3.72 1.85
N VAL A 37 -18.30 -3.20 2.50
CA VAL A 37 -16.91 -3.53 2.18
C VAL A 37 -16.63 -5.02 2.41
N ALA A 38 -17.08 -5.58 3.54
CA ALA A 38 -16.90 -7.00 3.84
C ALA A 38 -17.59 -7.90 2.82
N ARG A 39 -18.77 -7.51 2.33
CA ARG A 39 -19.47 -8.23 1.27
C ARG A 39 -18.71 -8.17 -0.05
N THR A 40 -18.27 -6.98 -0.47
CA THR A 40 -17.48 -6.81 -1.70
C THR A 40 -16.23 -7.68 -1.68
N ILE A 41 -15.48 -7.70 -0.58
CA ILE A 41 -14.28 -8.53 -0.43
C ILE A 41 -14.63 -10.03 -0.49
N HIS A 42 -15.71 -10.44 0.16
CA HIS A 42 -16.15 -11.83 0.20
C HIS A 42 -16.65 -12.35 -1.16
N GLU A 43 -17.43 -11.54 -1.89
CA GLU A 43 -18.04 -11.92 -3.16
C GLU A 43 -17.07 -11.84 -4.34
N HIS A 44 -15.96 -11.10 -4.19
CA HIS A 44 -14.97 -10.86 -5.25
C HIS A 44 -13.52 -11.16 -4.82
N PRO A 45 -13.21 -12.38 -4.34
CA PRO A 45 -11.86 -12.73 -3.91
C PRO A 45 -10.81 -12.58 -5.03
N ASP A 46 -11.23 -12.71 -6.29
CA ASP A 46 -10.40 -12.52 -7.48
C ASP A 46 -9.93 -11.07 -7.68
N LEU A 47 -10.59 -10.09 -7.06
CA LEU A 47 -10.21 -8.68 -7.12
C LEU A 47 -9.25 -8.25 -6.00
N PHE A 48 -9.15 -9.04 -4.93
CA PHE A 48 -8.41 -8.69 -3.71
C PHE A 48 -7.40 -9.76 -3.30
N GLU A 49 -6.83 -10.47 -4.28
CA GLU A 49 -5.81 -11.47 -4.02
C GLU A 49 -4.58 -10.86 -3.33
N ILE A 50 -4.13 -11.49 -2.25
CA ILE A 50 -2.94 -11.07 -1.51
C ILE A 50 -1.76 -11.88 -2.05
N VAL A 51 -1.03 -11.27 -2.98
CA VAL A 51 0.16 -11.87 -3.59
C VAL A 51 1.41 -11.33 -2.93
N THR A 52 2.20 -12.21 -2.34
CA THR A 52 3.50 -11.89 -1.75
C THR A 52 4.60 -12.80 -2.30
N PRO A 53 5.79 -12.25 -2.66
CA PRO A 53 6.93 -13.08 -3.05
C PRO A 53 7.59 -13.78 -1.85
N VAL A 54 7.18 -13.46 -0.62
CA VAL A 54 7.73 -14.05 0.60
C VAL A 54 7.05 -15.39 0.85
N ASN A 55 7.83 -16.46 1.05
CA ASN A 55 7.30 -17.70 1.60
C ASN A 55 6.97 -17.48 3.08
N VAL A 56 5.71 -17.17 3.37
CA VAL A 56 5.28 -16.74 4.70
C VAL A 56 5.46 -17.85 5.75
N ASP A 57 5.31 -19.11 5.37
CA ASP A 57 5.45 -20.23 6.31
C ASP A 57 6.91 -20.46 6.71
N GLU A 58 7.86 -20.34 5.76
CA GLU A 58 9.29 -20.38 6.10
C GLU A 58 9.71 -19.13 6.89
N PHE A 59 9.15 -17.97 6.53
CA PHE A 59 9.41 -16.73 7.25
C PHE A 59 8.94 -16.83 8.71
N GLU A 60 7.74 -17.32 8.96
CA GLU A 60 7.21 -17.55 10.31
C GLU A 60 8.06 -18.57 11.08
N ARG A 61 8.48 -19.67 10.44
CA ARG A 61 9.40 -20.65 11.06
C ARG A 61 10.73 -20.03 11.46
N ALA A 62 11.30 -19.15 10.63
CA ALA A 62 12.56 -18.47 10.92
C ALA A 62 12.45 -17.49 12.10
N LEU A 63 11.24 -17.02 12.43
CA LEU A 63 10.98 -16.05 13.50
C LEU A 63 10.71 -16.70 14.87
N VAL A 64 10.68 -18.03 14.99
CA VAL A 64 10.34 -18.74 16.24
C VAL A 64 11.22 -18.32 17.43
N SER A 65 12.48 -17.98 17.20
CA SER A 65 13.42 -17.55 18.24
C SER A 65 13.54 -16.04 18.38
N HIS A 66 12.71 -15.25 17.69
CA HIS A 66 12.76 -13.80 17.75
C HIS A 66 12.27 -13.29 19.12
N PRO A 67 12.95 -12.32 19.77
CA PRO A 67 12.62 -11.89 21.13
C PRO A 67 11.29 -11.12 21.24
N ASN A 68 10.75 -10.65 20.11
CA ASN A 68 9.47 -9.93 20.04
C ASN A 68 8.44 -10.71 19.20
N PRO A 69 7.76 -11.72 19.78
CA PRO A 69 6.80 -12.54 19.05
C PRO A 69 5.57 -11.74 18.60
N VAL A 70 5.12 -10.77 19.40
CA VAL A 70 3.92 -9.96 19.10
C VAL A 70 4.10 -9.13 17.82
N PHE A 71 5.27 -8.54 17.64
CA PHE A 71 5.60 -7.85 16.38
C PHE A 71 5.67 -8.83 15.21
N CYS A 72 6.40 -9.94 15.36
CA CYS A 72 6.54 -10.96 14.32
C CYS A 72 5.19 -11.52 13.85
N GLU A 73 4.31 -11.89 14.79
CA GLU A 73 2.96 -12.37 14.51
C GLU A 73 2.15 -11.34 13.72
N SER A 74 2.27 -10.06 14.07
CA SER A 74 1.58 -8.99 13.34
C SER A 74 2.07 -8.84 11.89
N VAL A 75 3.37 -8.98 11.65
CA VAL A 75 3.98 -8.94 10.30
C VAL A 75 3.53 -10.14 9.49
N VAL A 76 3.60 -11.35 10.08
CA VAL A 76 3.17 -12.59 9.45
C VAL A 76 1.69 -12.51 9.06
N ARG A 77 0.83 -12.06 9.97
CA ARG A 77 -0.59 -11.81 9.68
C ARG A 77 -0.75 -10.82 8.52
N SER A 78 -0.06 -9.68 8.53
CA SER A 78 -0.16 -8.71 7.43
C SER A 78 0.36 -9.21 6.08
N LEU A 79 1.31 -10.16 6.07
CA LEU A 79 1.73 -10.83 4.83
C LEU A 79 0.68 -11.79 4.29
N ARG A 80 -0.18 -12.36 5.15
CA ARG A 80 -1.28 -13.27 4.77
C ARG A 80 -2.57 -12.53 4.44
N ASP A 81 -2.90 -11.52 5.22
CA ASP A 81 -4.21 -10.85 5.25
C ASP A 81 -4.15 -9.40 4.72
N GLY A 82 -2.96 -8.90 4.39
CA GLY A 82 -2.73 -7.55 3.90
C GLY A 82 -2.32 -6.55 4.99
N PHE A 83 -1.68 -5.47 4.57
CA PHE A 83 -1.23 -4.40 5.46
C PHE A 83 -2.31 -3.33 5.61
N TRP A 84 -2.61 -2.93 6.84
CA TRP A 84 -3.51 -1.81 7.08
C TRP A 84 -2.79 -0.47 6.83
N PRO A 85 -3.30 0.42 5.96
CA PRO A 85 -2.63 1.66 5.60
C PRO A 85 -2.87 2.81 6.59
N PHE A 86 -3.25 2.51 7.84
CA PHE A 86 -3.66 3.51 8.84
C PHE A 86 -4.84 4.37 8.35
N ALA A 87 -5.79 3.75 7.65
CA ALA A 87 -6.98 4.47 7.20
C ALA A 87 -7.88 4.84 8.39
N ASN A 88 -8.30 6.09 8.43
CA ASN A 88 -9.29 6.70 9.30
C ASN A 88 -10.23 7.51 8.39
N ILE A 89 -11.36 6.89 8.04
CA ILE A 89 -12.30 7.43 7.05
C ILE A 89 -13.05 8.62 7.67
N PRO A 90 -12.95 9.84 7.12
CA PRO A 90 -13.66 11.00 7.66
C PRO A 90 -15.19 10.85 7.56
N ASP A 91 -15.91 11.49 8.46
CA ASP A 91 -17.38 11.53 8.40
C ASP A 91 -17.87 12.11 7.06
N GLY A 92 -18.88 11.46 6.47
CA GLY A 92 -19.47 11.87 5.20
C GLY A 92 -18.63 11.54 3.96
N TYR A 93 -17.55 10.76 4.11
CA TYR A 93 -16.85 10.20 2.96
C TYR A 93 -17.77 9.22 2.20
N PRO A 94 -17.85 9.30 0.86
CA PRO A 94 -18.73 8.43 0.08
C PRO A 94 -18.27 6.97 0.15
N LEU A 95 -19.22 6.04 0.19
CA LEU A 95 -18.95 4.60 0.16
C LEU A 95 -18.17 4.19 -1.10
N THR A 96 -18.56 4.74 -2.26
CA THR A 96 -17.91 4.49 -3.54
C THR A 96 -17.67 5.81 -4.25
N TYR A 97 -16.46 6.01 -4.79
CA TYR A 97 -16.10 7.27 -5.45
C TYR A 97 -15.24 7.08 -6.69
N ALA A 98 -15.63 7.71 -7.80
CA ALA A 98 -14.85 7.73 -9.03
C ALA A 98 -14.38 9.15 -9.34
N ALA A 99 -13.15 9.49 -8.94
CA ALA A 99 -12.55 10.77 -9.27
C ALA A 99 -12.41 10.94 -10.78
N PRO A 100 -12.62 12.15 -11.35
CA PRO A 100 -12.38 12.43 -12.76
C PRO A 100 -10.99 11.99 -13.21
N GLN A 101 -10.91 11.40 -14.40
CA GLN A 101 -9.67 10.97 -15.04
C GLN A 101 -9.28 12.02 -16.09
N PRO A 102 -8.05 12.55 -16.09
CA PRO A 102 -7.61 13.46 -17.16
C PRO A 102 -7.64 12.76 -18.51
N GLU A 103 -8.02 13.50 -19.55
CA GLU A 103 -7.90 13.04 -20.93
C GLU A 103 -6.41 12.92 -21.28
N ILE A 104 -6.05 11.81 -21.91
CA ILE A 104 -4.69 11.52 -22.36
C ILE A 104 -4.79 11.35 -23.87
N GLU A 105 -4.26 12.31 -24.62
CA GLU A 105 -4.29 12.29 -26.09
C GLU A 105 -3.01 11.69 -26.69
N ASP A 106 -1.90 11.77 -25.96
CA ASP A 106 -0.59 11.29 -26.40
C ASP A 106 -0.57 9.75 -26.47
N GLU A 107 -0.44 9.22 -27.68
CA GLU A 107 -0.40 7.78 -27.95
C GLU A 107 0.76 7.07 -27.25
N ASP A 108 1.90 7.74 -27.06
CA ASP A 108 3.05 7.17 -26.37
C ASP A 108 2.77 7.04 -24.87
N GLN A 109 2.08 8.01 -24.27
CA GLN A 109 1.61 7.93 -22.88
C GLN A 109 0.60 6.80 -22.70
N ILE A 110 -0.37 6.69 -23.61
CA ILE A 110 -1.38 5.63 -23.58
C ILE A 110 -0.70 4.25 -23.69
N ARG A 111 0.23 4.09 -24.63
CA ARG A 111 0.98 2.84 -24.81
C ARG A 111 1.76 2.51 -23.54
N PHE A 112 2.51 3.46 -22.99
CA PHE A 112 3.25 3.26 -21.75
C PHE A 112 2.35 2.80 -20.58
N LEU A 113 1.19 3.42 -20.39
CA LEU A 113 0.26 3.03 -19.32
C LEU A 113 -0.31 1.62 -19.53
N ARG A 114 -0.56 1.22 -20.78
CA ARG A 114 -0.98 -0.15 -21.12
C ARG A 114 0.12 -1.15 -20.84
N ASP A 115 1.36 -0.85 -21.22
CA ASP A 115 2.51 -1.71 -20.96
C ASP A 115 2.76 -1.88 -19.45
N GLN A 116 2.66 -0.80 -18.66
CA GLN A 116 2.73 -0.87 -17.20
C GLN A 116 1.61 -1.75 -16.63
N ARG A 117 0.36 -1.56 -17.06
CA ARG A 117 -0.77 -2.42 -16.66
C ARG A 117 -0.46 -3.89 -16.96
N ASP A 118 0.03 -4.21 -18.14
CA ASP A 118 0.28 -5.59 -18.56
C ASP A 118 1.42 -6.23 -17.75
N ILE A 119 2.45 -5.45 -17.37
CA ILE A 119 3.49 -5.89 -16.44
C ILE A 119 2.90 -6.21 -15.06
N GLU A 120 2.07 -5.34 -14.49
CA GLU A 120 1.47 -5.57 -13.17
C GLU A 120 0.47 -6.73 -13.17
N LEU A 121 -0.30 -6.92 -14.27
CA LEU A 121 -1.15 -8.09 -14.49
C LEU A 121 -0.33 -9.38 -14.57
N SER A 122 0.78 -9.39 -15.32
CA SER A 122 1.65 -10.59 -15.45
C SER A 122 2.28 -11.03 -14.13
N ARG A 123 2.29 -10.14 -13.13
CA ARG A 123 2.82 -10.36 -11.79
C ARG A 123 1.73 -10.61 -10.75
N ASN A 124 0.47 -10.73 -11.17
CA ASN A 124 -0.72 -10.85 -10.32
C ASN A 124 -0.81 -9.74 -9.25
N ARG A 125 -0.29 -8.55 -9.55
CA ARG A 125 -0.38 -7.40 -8.64
C ARG A 125 -1.64 -6.58 -8.89
N TYR A 126 -2.14 -6.63 -10.13
CA TYR A 126 -3.46 -6.10 -10.49
C TYR A 126 -4.41 -7.28 -10.73
N SER A 127 -5.66 -7.10 -10.33
CA SER A 127 -6.75 -7.95 -10.78
C SER A 127 -7.07 -7.69 -12.25
N HIS A 128 -7.86 -8.58 -12.85
CA HIS A 128 -8.48 -8.29 -14.15
C HIS A 128 -9.39 -7.06 -14.06
N GLY A 129 -9.53 -6.35 -15.18
CA GLY A 129 -10.37 -5.15 -15.26
C GLY A 129 -11.86 -5.47 -15.18
N PHE A 130 -12.62 -4.61 -14.52
CA PHE A 130 -14.07 -4.68 -14.38
C PHE A 130 -14.71 -3.32 -14.68
N LYS A 131 -16.01 -3.30 -14.98
CA LYS A 131 -16.67 -2.14 -15.60
C LYS A 131 -17.14 -1.06 -14.61
N THR A 132 -17.58 -1.48 -13.43
CA THR A 132 -18.24 -0.59 -12.46
C THR A 132 -17.61 -0.77 -11.10
N LEU A 133 -17.31 0.33 -10.42
CA LEU A 133 -16.84 0.27 -9.03
C LEU A 133 -17.87 -0.41 -8.14
N LEU A 134 -17.39 -1.33 -7.31
CA LEU A 134 -18.19 -2.01 -6.30
C LEU A 134 -18.24 -1.19 -5.01
N ASP A 135 -19.10 -1.59 -4.07
CA ASP A 135 -19.22 -0.89 -2.79
C ASP A 135 -17.89 -0.88 -2.04
N GLY A 136 -17.50 0.31 -1.55
CA GLY A 136 -16.22 0.51 -0.85
C GLY A 136 -15.06 0.88 -1.78
N MET A 137 -15.23 0.83 -3.10
CA MET A 137 -14.15 1.11 -4.04
C MET A 137 -14.00 2.59 -4.36
N VAL A 138 -12.74 3.02 -4.47
CA VAL A 138 -12.40 4.38 -4.84
C VAL A 138 -11.41 4.38 -6.01
N ARG A 139 -11.72 5.13 -7.07
CA ARG A 139 -10.80 5.37 -8.20
C ARG A 139 -10.20 6.76 -8.09
N MET A 140 -8.88 6.83 -8.13
CA MET A 140 -8.09 8.06 -8.27
C MET A 140 -7.53 8.21 -9.69
N PRO A 141 -7.25 9.43 -10.17
CA PRO A 141 -6.73 9.62 -11.52
C PRO A 141 -5.33 9.01 -11.66
N ASN A 142 -5.11 8.31 -12.77
CA ASN A 142 -3.87 7.62 -13.10
C ASN A 142 -3.37 8.06 -14.48
N PHE A 143 -2.19 8.68 -14.56
CA PHE A 143 -1.66 9.25 -15.81
C PHE A 143 -0.14 9.10 -15.88
N ALA A 144 0.45 9.37 -17.04
CA ALA A 144 1.89 9.36 -17.24
C ALA A 144 2.44 10.79 -17.27
N VAL A 145 3.62 11.00 -16.69
CA VAL A 145 4.37 12.26 -16.81
C VAL A 145 5.77 12.00 -17.35
N PRO A 146 6.37 12.95 -18.08
CA PRO A 146 7.76 12.82 -18.54
C PRO A 146 8.73 12.68 -17.37
N LYS A 147 9.77 11.87 -17.56
CA LYS A 147 10.91 11.66 -16.65
C LYS A 147 12.20 11.71 -17.45
N ASP A 148 13.34 11.89 -16.78
CA ASP A 148 14.68 11.79 -17.38
C ASP A 148 14.83 12.73 -18.59
N GLY A 149 14.37 13.98 -18.43
CA GLY A 149 14.40 15.00 -19.48
C GLY A 149 13.41 14.79 -20.62
N GLY A 150 12.42 13.89 -20.47
CA GLY A 150 11.45 13.54 -21.51
C GLY A 150 11.81 12.29 -22.32
N SER A 151 12.91 11.62 -21.97
CA SER A 151 13.32 10.36 -22.62
C SER A 151 12.55 9.14 -22.13
N ALA A 152 11.83 9.25 -21.00
CA ALA A 152 11.05 8.18 -20.42
C ALA A 152 9.76 8.71 -19.78
N TRP A 153 8.85 7.79 -19.50
CA TRP A 153 7.60 8.08 -18.80
C TRP A 153 7.64 7.56 -17.36
N ARG A 154 6.85 8.18 -16.49
CA ARG A 154 6.55 7.69 -15.14
C ARG A 154 5.05 7.69 -14.94
N GLN A 155 4.51 6.57 -14.50
CA GLN A 155 3.12 6.47 -14.08
C GLN A 155 2.91 7.19 -12.74
N VAL A 156 1.80 7.91 -12.62
CA VAL A 156 1.39 8.65 -11.43
C VAL A 156 -0.07 8.33 -11.14
N VAL A 157 -0.33 7.75 -9.98
CA VAL A 157 -1.68 7.68 -9.40
C VAL A 157 -1.82 8.81 -8.39
N ASN A 158 -2.65 9.79 -8.68
CA ASN A 158 -2.79 10.97 -7.85
C ASN A 158 -3.81 10.75 -6.73
N HIS A 159 -3.35 10.11 -5.65
CA HIS A 159 -4.13 9.85 -4.44
C HIS A 159 -4.49 11.10 -3.62
N SER A 160 -4.05 12.29 -4.04
CA SER A 160 -4.34 13.58 -3.41
C SER A 160 -5.37 14.41 -4.20
N PHE A 161 -5.95 13.86 -5.27
CA PHE A 161 -6.84 14.61 -6.16
C PHE A 161 -8.26 14.73 -5.62
N GLY A 162 -8.78 15.97 -5.57
CA GLY A 162 -10.18 16.25 -5.30
C GLY A 162 -10.59 16.17 -3.82
N PRO A 163 -11.89 16.39 -3.53
CA PRO A 163 -12.41 16.47 -2.17
C PRO A 163 -12.48 15.11 -1.44
N HIS A 164 -12.51 14.00 -2.19
CA HIS A 164 -12.51 12.64 -1.68
C HIS A 164 -11.21 11.93 -2.07
N ALA A 165 -10.08 12.60 -1.85
CA ALA A 165 -8.77 12.03 -2.07
C ALA A 165 -8.48 10.89 -1.08
N LEU A 166 -7.80 9.83 -1.52
CA LEU A 166 -7.44 8.69 -0.67
C LEU A 166 -6.47 9.08 0.45
N ASN A 167 -5.54 10.02 0.17
CA ASN A 167 -4.58 10.50 1.15
C ASN A 167 -5.21 11.32 2.31
N LEU A 168 -6.49 11.69 2.21
CA LEU A 168 -7.23 12.30 3.33
C LEU A 168 -7.63 11.27 4.39
N MET A 169 -7.71 9.99 4.02
CA MET A 169 -8.06 8.93 4.95
C MET A 169 -6.85 8.41 5.72
N VAL A 170 -5.61 8.76 5.35
CA VAL A 170 -4.43 8.24 6.04
C VAL A 170 -4.15 9.08 7.28
N ASP A 171 -4.19 8.46 8.46
CA ASP A 171 -3.76 9.11 9.70
C ASP A 171 -2.24 9.26 9.72
N LYS A 172 -1.77 10.47 9.40
CA LYS A 172 -0.35 10.79 9.32
C LYS A 172 0.34 10.86 10.67
N GLU A 173 -0.42 11.05 11.75
CA GLU A 173 0.12 11.08 13.11
C GLU A 173 0.28 9.65 13.66
N ALA A 174 -0.63 8.75 13.29
CA ALA A 174 -0.54 7.33 13.63
C ALA A 174 0.51 6.56 12.81
N MET A 175 0.90 7.06 11.63
CA MET A 175 1.97 6.44 10.84
C MET A 175 3.31 6.47 11.60
N GLY A 176 3.66 5.33 12.20
CA GLY A 176 4.95 5.13 12.84
C GLY A 176 6.13 5.24 11.88
N LYS A 177 7.31 5.48 12.43
CA LYS A 177 8.58 5.45 11.69
C LYS A 177 9.27 4.12 11.96
N ALA A 178 9.69 3.44 10.89
CA ALA A 178 10.59 2.29 10.98
C ALA A 178 11.99 2.72 10.52
N PRO A 179 13.05 2.37 11.27
CA PRO A 179 14.42 2.61 10.83
C PRO A 179 14.75 1.73 9.63
N LEU A 180 15.60 2.25 8.75
CA LEU A 180 16.17 1.49 7.64
C LEU A 180 17.69 1.45 7.82
N ASP A 181 18.26 0.27 7.66
CA ASP A 181 19.72 0.14 7.66
C ASP A 181 20.27 0.73 6.35
N GLY A 182 21.18 1.71 6.48
CA GLY A 182 21.90 2.29 5.36
C GLY A 182 23.31 1.72 5.26
N MET A 183 24.03 2.05 4.18
CA MET A 183 25.45 1.65 4.05
C MET A 183 26.31 2.10 5.24
N ARG A 184 25.95 3.21 5.89
CA ARG A 184 26.63 3.70 7.11
C ARG A 184 26.43 2.81 8.33
N THR A 185 25.36 2.02 8.37
CA THR A 185 25.06 1.10 9.46
C THR A 185 25.97 -0.14 9.43
N PHE A 186 26.57 -0.46 8.27
CA PHE A 186 27.39 -1.66 8.07
C PHE A 186 28.90 -1.42 8.02
N GLY A 187 29.36 -0.15 8.05
CA GLY A 187 30.78 0.23 7.99
C GLY A 187 31.30 0.44 6.58
#